data_AF-X1NK41-F1
#
_entry.id   AF-X1NK41-F1
#
_cell.length_a   1.000
_cell.length_b   1.000
_cell.length_c   1.000
_cell.angle_alpha   90.00
_cell.angle_beta   90.00
_cell.angle_gamma   90.00
#
_symmetry.space_group_name_H-M   'P 1'
#
loop_
_entity.id
_entity.type
_entity.pdbx_description
1 polymer ?
#
loop_
_entity_poly.entity_id
_entity_poly.type
_entity_poly.pdbx_seq_one_letter_code
_entity_poly.pdbx_strand_id
1 'polypeptide(L)' 'RRDVLMLRDQIAQDGHSVSVIYGALPPEVRRREAERFAVGASDVLVATDAIGMGLNLPIRRVLFSTLEKFDGVG' A
#
# COMPACT_ATOMS: atom_id res chain seq x y z
N ARG A 1 -6.62 -2.99 8.87
CA ARG A 1 -6.93 -1.66 8.24
C ARG A 1 -6.23 -0.52 8.97
N ARG A 2 -6.27 -0.46 10.31
CA ARG A 2 -5.48 0.49 11.10
C ARG A 2 -3.97 0.38 10.81
N ASP A 3 -3.49 -0.83 10.62
CA ASP A 3 -2.07 -1.15 10.45
C ASP A 3 -1.46 -0.51 9.21
N VAL A 4 -2.20 -0.49 8.10
CA VAL A 4 -1.79 0.17 6.84
C VAL A 4 -1.61 1.67 7.04
N LEU A 5 -2.52 2.31 7.78
CA LEU A 5 -2.46 3.75 8.04
C LEU A 5 -1.36 4.10 9.05
N MET A 6 -1.17 3.28 10.08
CA MET A 6 -0.06 3.43 11.03
C MET A 6 1.29 3.28 10.34
N LEU A 7 1.45 2.25 9.49
CA LEU A 7 2.70 2.01 8.77
C LEU A 7 2.99 3.17 7.80
N ARG A 8 1.96 3.68 7.13
CA ARG A 8 2.08 4.90 6.31
C ARG A 8 2.59 6.07 7.16
N ASP A 9 2.00 6.33 8.32
CA ASP A 9 2.38 7.46 9.16
C ASP A 9 3.80 7.33 9.69
N GLN A 10 4.22 6.13 10.07
CA GLN A 10 5.59 5.84 10.48
C GLN A 10 6.59 6.16 9.37
N ILE A 11 6.36 5.63 8.15
CA ILE A 11 7.25 5.83 7.01
C ILE A 11 7.26 7.30 6.55
N ALA A 12 6.12 7.99 6.66
CA ALA A 12 6.02 9.41 6.35
C ALA A 12 6.79 10.27 7.37
N GLN A 13 6.79 9.90 8.65
CA GLN A 13 7.60 10.56 9.69
C GLN A 13 9.11 10.40 9.43
N ASP A 14 9.53 9.30 8.81
CA ASP A 14 10.91 9.07 8.39
C ASP A 14 11.31 9.88 7.14
N GLY A 15 10.39 10.70 6.60
CA GLY A 15 10.64 11.63 5.49
C GLY A 15 10.38 11.04 4.10
N HIS A 16 9.76 9.87 4.01
CA HIS A 16 9.45 9.22 2.74
C HIS A 16 8.04 9.52 2.24
N SER A 17 7.87 9.63 0.92
CA SER A 17 6.54 9.81 0.32
C SER A 17 5.82 8.47 0.18
N VAL A 18 4.62 8.34 0.75
CA VAL A 18 3.91 7.05 0.85
C VAL A 18 2.57 7.08 0.14
N SER A 19 2.35 6.12 -0.74
CA SER A 19 1.03 5.79 -1.31
C SER A 19 0.40 4.60 -0.60
N VAL A 20 -0.93 4.56 -0.55
CA VAL A 20 -1.66 3.54 0.21
C VAL A 20 -2.75 2.87 -0.61
N ILE A 21 -2.74 1.54 -0.66
CA ILE A 21 -3.78 0.74 -1.34
C ILE A 21 -4.35 -0.35 -0.41
N TYR A 22 -5.66 -0.35 -0.20
CA TYR A 22 -6.36 -1.42 0.53
C TYR A 22 -7.68 -1.79 -0.16
N GLY A 23 -8.17 -3.00 0.09
CA GLY A 23 -9.29 -3.59 -0.69
C GLY A 23 -10.61 -2.82 -0.68
N ALA A 24 -10.87 -2.02 0.36
CA ALA A 24 -12.08 -1.19 0.44
C ALA A 24 -12.00 0.13 -0.37
N LEU A 25 -10.87 0.43 -1.04
CA LEU A 25 -10.76 1.61 -1.88
C LEU A 25 -11.50 1.44 -3.22
N PRO A 26 -12.21 2.48 -3.68
CA PRO A 26 -12.77 2.51 -5.03
C PRO A 26 -11.70 2.20 -6.10
N PRO A 27 -12.05 1.49 -7.19
CA PRO A 27 -11.09 1.14 -8.24
C PRO A 27 -10.32 2.34 -8.80
N GLU A 28 -10.97 3.48 -8.95
CA GLU A 28 -10.36 4.72 -9.44
C GLU A 28 -9.28 5.25 -8.49
N VAL A 29 -9.55 5.24 -7.18
CA VAL A 29 -8.58 5.67 -6.16
C VAL A 29 -7.39 4.73 -6.14
N ARG A 30 -7.62 3.42 -6.27
CA ARG A 30 -6.53 2.42 -6.38
C ARG A 30 -5.63 2.68 -7.58
N ARG A 31 -6.21 2.97 -8.75
CA ARG A 31 -5.42 3.32 -9.95
C ARG A 31 -4.62 4.60 -9.75
N ARG A 32 -5.21 5.64 -9.16
CA ARG A 32 -4.52 6.91 -8.93
C ARG A 32 -3.33 6.77 -7.98
N GLU A 33 -3.48 6.01 -6.90
CA GLU A 33 -2.38 5.73 -5.96
C GLU A 33 -1.31 4.83 -6.58
N ALA A 34 -1.72 3.85 -7.39
CA ALA A 34 -0.81 3.01 -8.17
C ALA A 34 0.00 3.83 -9.19
N GLU A 35 -0.65 4.74 -9.91
CA GLU A 35 0.01 5.66 -10.86
C GLU A 35 0.99 6.58 -10.15
N ARG A 36 0.63 7.16 -9.01
CA ARG A 36 1.54 7.99 -8.20
C ARG A 36 2.82 7.25 -7.84
N PHE A 37 2.69 5.99 -7.41
CA PHE A 37 3.84 5.15 -7.14
C PHE A 37 4.63 4.83 -8.42
N ALA A 38 3.94 4.48 -9.50
CA ALA A 38 4.57 4.12 -10.77
C ALA A 38 5.37 5.27 -11.42
N VAL A 39 4.94 6.52 -11.24
CA VAL A 39 5.66 7.71 -11.74
C VAL A 39 6.72 8.23 -10.77
N GLY A 40 6.92 7.57 -9.63
CA GLY A 40 7.90 7.98 -8.62
C GLY A 40 7.50 9.21 -7.80
N ALA A 41 6.20 9.55 -7.76
CA ALA A 41 5.69 10.59 -6.86
C ALA A 41 5.60 10.10 -5.39
N SER A 42 5.62 8.78 -5.18
CA SER A 42 5.80 8.15 -3.87
C SER A 42 6.92 7.12 -3.91
N ASP A 43 7.76 7.15 -2.87
CA ASP A 43 8.90 6.25 -2.72
C ASP A 43 8.46 4.85 -2.26
N VAL A 44 7.37 4.80 -1.47
CA VAL A 44 6.88 3.58 -0.83
C VAL A 44 5.39 3.40 -1.09
N LEU A 45 5.01 2.18 -1.47
CA LEU A 45 3.62 1.75 -1.55
C LEU A 45 3.31 0.82 -0.38
N VAL A 46 2.45 1.26 0.54
CA VAL A 46 1.91 0.41 1.60
C VAL A 46 0.58 -0.16 1.16
N ALA A 47 0.45 -1.49 1.15
CA ALA A 47 -0.78 -2.09 0.70
C ALA A 47 -1.12 -3.43 1.34
N THR A 48 -2.39 -3.84 1.19
CA THR A 48 -2.85 -5.19 1.58
C THR A 48 -2.78 -6.16 0.40
N ASP A 49 -3.19 -7.41 0.62
CA ASP A 49 -3.41 -8.45 -0.38
C ASP A 49 -4.19 -8.01 -1.64
N ALA A 50 -4.95 -6.91 -1.56
CA ALA A 50 -5.66 -6.28 -2.66
C ALA A 50 -4.78 -5.84 -3.85
N ILE A 51 -3.46 -5.66 -3.68
CA ILE A 51 -2.57 -5.29 -4.81
C ILE A 51 -2.36 -6.42 -5.81
N GLY A 52 -2.53 -7.68 -5.39
CA GLY A 52 -2.36 -8.84 -6.25
C GLY A 52 -3.42 -8.97 -7.34
N MET A 53 -4.48 -8.15 -7.30
CA MET A 53 -5.65 -8.26 -8.17
C MET A 53 -5.76 -7.12 -9.19
N GLY A 54 -4.74 -6.95 -10.05
CA GLY A 54 -4.90 -6.18 -11.29
C GLY A 54 -4.25 -4.79 -11.35
N LEU A 55 -3.16 -4.56 -10.61
CA LEU A 55 -2.31 -3.38 -10.79
C LEU A 55 -0.94 -3.81 -11.33
N ASN A 56 -0.53 -3.26 -12.48
CA ASN A 56 0.82 -3.45 -13.01
C ASN A 56 1.74 -2.36 -12.42
N LEU A 57 2.55 -2.73 -11.43
CA LEU A 57 3.37 -1.79 -10.67
C LEU A 57 4.86 -2.12 -10.84
N PRO A 58 5.73 -1.12 -11.04
CA PRO A 58 7.18 -1.33 -11.13
C PRO A 58 7.78 -1.58 -9.73
N ILE A 59 7.45 -2.71 -9.10
CA ILE A 59 7.91 -3.04 -7.76
C ILE A 59 9.29 -3.69 -7.81
N ARG A 60 10.28 -3.04 -7.18
CA ARG A 60 11.66 -3.56 -7.08
C ARG A 60 11.88 -4.47 -5.87
N ARG A 61 11.19 -4.20 -4.76
CA ARG A 61 11.33 -4.92 -3.49
C ARG A 61 9.97 -4.96 -2.79
N VAL A 62 9.61 -6.12 -2.28
CA VAL A 62 8.43 -6.32 -1.42
C VAL A 62 8.92 -6.56 0.01
N LEU A 63 8.32 -5.86 0.97
CA LEU A 63 8.56 -6.04 2.40
C LEU A 63 7.23 -6.38 3.07
N PHE A 64 7.18 -7.51 3.77
CA PHE A 64 5.99 -7.90 4.52
C PHE A 64 6.08 -7.33 5.93
N SER A 65 5.14 -6.46 6.29
CA SER A 65 5.03 -5.93 7.66
C SER A 65 4.47 -6.98 8.63
N THR A 66 3.68 -7.93 8.14
CA THR A 66 3.22 -9.11 8.84
C THR A 66 3.14 -10.28 7.86
N LEU A 67 3.45 -11.49 8.34
CA LEU A 67 3.27 -12.74 7.61
C LEU A 67 1.90 -13.39 7.89
N GLU A 68 1.19 -12.90 8.91
CA GLU A 68 -0.11 -13.41 9.30
C GLU A 68 -1.21 -12.50 8.74
N LYS A 69 -2.15 -13.13 8.02
CA LYS A 69 -3.36 -12.47 7.55
C LYS A 69 -4.34 -12.38 8.73
N PHE A 70 -4.88 -11.19 8.97
CA PHE A 70 -5.96 -11.04 9.95
C PHE A 70 -7.26 -11.57 9.32
N ASP A 71 -7.69 -12.76 9.75
CA ASP A 71 -8.83 -13.48 9.18
C ASP A 71 -10.20 -13.02 9.76
N GLY A 72 -10.22 -11.96 10.57
CA GLY A 72 -11.45 -11.38 11.09
C GLY A 72 -12.14 -12.17 12.22
N VAL A 73 -11.50 -13.23 12.72
CA VAL A 73 -12.00 -14.00 13.87
C VAL A 73 -11.34 -13.48 15.14
N GLY A 74 -12.11 -12.70 15.90
CA GLY A 74 -11.81 -12.22 17.25
C GLY A 74 -13.11 -11.88 17.94
#